data_AF-A0A536G6J9-F1
#
_entry.id   AF-A0A536G6J9-F1
#
_cell.length_a   1.000
_cell.length_b   1.000
_cell.length_c   1.000
_cell.angle_alpha   90.00
_cell.angle_beta   90.00
_cell.angle_gamma   90.00
#
_symmetry.space_group_name_H-M   'P 1'
#
loop_
_entity.id
_entity.type
_entity.pdbx_description
1 polymer ?
#
loop_
_entity_poly.entity_id
_entity_poly.type
_entity_poly.pdbx_seq_one_letter_code
_entity_poly.pdbx_strand_id
1 'polypeptide(L)'
;MRRRSWLRLALPAVALSTFFVGGDSVQARGGLLGYEQAYVLDQTVTVNVIEVRQVADQHALADFYQVVYPLDWQVRGLNPQCKPCDHDGQGIDFIDFHDHVLDSMPSAPGHGEFSPLWRVLVVIPAYDFITSASATHSNQEVSDAMAAVLPVRSEEALDALLTQRLPDGAPVAIEVDIHHYFICSVVGAAAAR
;
A
#
# COMPACT_ATOMS: atom_id res chain seq x y z
N MET A 1 -36.39 58.59 24.23
CA MET A 1 -36.63 58.22 25.66
C MET A 1 -36.52 56.70 25.80
N ARG A 2 -35.70 56.26 26.78
CA ARG A 2 -35.71 55.00 27.58
C ARG A 2 -35.95 53.63 26.87
N ARG A 3 -34.97 52.71 26.86
CA ARG A 3 -34.52 51.76 27.94
C ARG A 3 -35.61 50.71 28.25
N ARG A 4 -35.44 49.39 28.31
CA ARG A 4 -34.40 48.44 28.83
C ARG A 4 -34.86 47.02 28.41
N SER A 5 -34.04 46.08 27.90
CA SER A 5 -33.08 45.18 28.58
C SER A 5 -33.62 44.40 29.79
N TRP A 6 -33.71 43.06 29.69
CA TRP A 6 -33.51 42.09 30.78
C TRP A 6 -32.89 40.78 30.18
N LEU A 7 -31.59 40.56 30.40
CA LEU A 7 -30.97 39.53 31.29
C LEU A 7 -30.89 38.13 30.66
N ARG A 8 -29.71 37.68 30.20
CA ARG A 8 -28.53 37.14 30.93
C ARG A 8 -28.82 35.82 31.65
N LEU A 9 -28.28 34.74 31.10
CA LEU A 9 -27.76 33.59 31.86
C LEU A 9 -26.39 33.24 31.27
N ALA A 10 -25.43 33.06 32.17
CA ALA A 10 -24.01 32.90 31.89
C ALA A 10 -23.52 31.54 32.41
N LEU A 11 -22.56 30.97 31.68
CA LEU A 11 -21.49 30.03 32.09
C LEU A 11 -21.88 28.57 32.44
N PRO A 12 -20.94 27.58 32.37
CA PRO A 12 -19.49 27.67 32.18
C PRO A 12 -18.88 26.78 31.06
N ALA A 13 -17.56 26.93 30.93
CA ALA A 13 -16.63 26.31 30.00
C ALA A 13 -16.50 24.78 30.08
N VAL A 14 -16.29 24.14 28.92
CA VAL A 14 -15.26 23.10 28.74
C VAL A 14 -14.67 23.29 27.35
N ALA A 15 -13.49 23.93 27.28
CA ALA A 15 -12.61 23.82 26.14
C ALA A 15 -12.03 22.40 26.18
N LEU A 16 -12.62 21.47 25.43
CA LEU A 16 -12.02 20.16 25.22
C LEU A 16 -11.12 20.25 23.99
N SER A 17 -9.89 20.68 24.24
CA SER A 17 -8.75 20.47 23.36
C SER A 17 -8.56 18.97 23.17
N THR A 18 -9.23 18.39 22.17
CA THR A 18 -8.82 17.09 21.65
C THR A 18 -7.75 17.38 20.61
N PHE A 19 -6.53 17.01 20.98
CA PHE A 19 -5.40 16.90 20.09
C PHE A 19 -5.85 16.07 18.89
N PHE A 20 -6.02 16.72 17.74
CA PHE A 20 -5.75 16.05 16.49
C PHE A 20 -4.26 15.73 16.54
N VAL A 21 -3.94 14.49 16.91
CA VAL A 21 -2.73 13.86 16.39
C VAL A 21 -2.98 13.80 14.90
N GLY A 22 -2.57 14.87 14.22
CA GLY A 22 -2.38 14.84 12.78
C GLY A 22 -1.43 13.69 12.55
N GLY A 23 -1.96 12.59 12.02
CA GLY A 23 -1.10 11.66 11.32
C GLY A 23 -0.46 12.50 10.22
N ASP A 24 0.83 12.77 10.36
CA ASP A 24 1.65 13.27 9.27
C ASP A 24 1.48 12.27 8.14
N SER A 25 0.54 12.55 7.23
CA SER A 25 0.53 11.96 5.91
C SER A 25 1.77 12.52 5.23
N VAL A 26 2.88 11.79 5.40
CA VAL A 26 4.09 11.95 4.61
C VAL A 26 3.64 11.73 3.17
N GLN A 27 3.43 12.85 2.49
CA GLN A 27 3.17 12.89 1.07
C GLN A 27 4.52 12.62 0.40
N ALA A 28 4.81 11.34 0.16
CA ALA A 28 5.99 10.94 -0.59
C ALA A 28 5.85 11.54 -2.00
N ARG A 29 6.58 12.62 -2.26
CA ARG A 29 6.89 13.03 -3.62
C ARG A 29 7.77 11.92 -4.20
N GLY A 30 7.26 11.20 -5.19
CA GLY A 30 8.08 10.33 -6.04
C GLY A 30 9.31 11.08 -6.53
N GLY A 31 10.47 10.43 -6.40
CA GLY A 31 11.77 10.95 -6.81
C GLY A 31 12.67 11.40 -5.65
N LEU A 32 13.74 10.61 -5.43
CA LEU A 32 14.87 10.75 -4.48
C LEU A 32 14.66 10.10 -3.09
N LEU A 33 15.13 8.85 -2.97
CA LEU A 33 15.32 8.10 -1.71
C LEU A 33 14.07 8.15 -0.82
N GLY A 34 13.01 7.53 -1.31
CA GLY A 34 11.70 7.48 -0.66
C GLY A 34 11.70 6.46 0.46
N TYR A 35 11.44 6.91 1.68
CA TYR A 35 11.06 6.01 2.76
C TYR A 35 9.58 5.66 2.61
N GLU A 36 9.28 4.38 2.56
CA GLU A 36 7.93 3.87 2.33
C GLU A 36 7.50 2.94 3.46
N GLN A 37 6.19 2.80 3.65
CA GLN A 37 5.67 1.77 4.54
C GLN A 37 5.59 0.44 3.80
N ALA A 38 5.85 -0.65 4.51
CA ALA A 38 5.62 -2.00 4.02
C ALA A 38 5.14 -2.91 5.15
N TYR A 39 4.51 -4.01 4.78
CA TYR A 39 4.20 -5.11 5.67
C TYR A 39 5.22 -6.23 5.54
N VAL A 40 5.60 -6.83 6.67
CA VAL A 40 6.39 -8.06 6.72
C VAL A 40 5.99 -8.83 7.96
N LEU A 41 5.60 -10.10 7.82
CA LEU A 41 5.17 -10.95 8.93
C LEU A 41 4.14 -10.25 9.86
N ASP A 42 3.10 -9.63 9.27
CA ASP A 42 2.04 -8.86 9.94
C ASP A 42 2.49 -7.57 10.65
N GLN A 43 3.76 -7.16 10.49
CA GLN A 43 4.30 -5.93 11.06
C GLN A 43 4.39 -4.83 10.01
N THR A 44 4.09 -3.59 10.41
CA THR A 44 4.39 -2.42 9.58
C THR A 44 5.82 -1.95 9.83
N VAL A 45 6.61 -1.87 8.77
CA VAL A 45 7.99 -1.38 8.77
C VAL A 45 8.13 -0.16 7.88
N THR A 46 9.22 0.59 8.07
CA THR A 46 9.66 1.62 7.13
C THR A 46 10.80 1.06 6.31
N VAL A 47 10.67 1.09 5.00
CA VAL A 47 11.71 0.66 4.04
C VAL A 47 12.35 1.85 3.37
N ASN A 48 13.62 1.71 3.01
CA ASN A 48 14.30 2.56 2.04
C ASN A 48 14.50 1.75 0.76
N VAL A 49 14.05 2.30 -0.36
CA VAL A 49 14.14 1.69 -1.69
C VAL A 49 15.18 2.46 -2.51
N ILE A 50 16.24 1.75 -2.92
CA ILE A 50 17.29 2.27 -3.79
C ILE A 50 17.19 1.55 -5.13
N GLU A 51 16.68 2.24 -6.15
CA GLU A 51 16.62 1.72 -7.51
C GLU A 51 18.02 1.38 -8.03
N VAL A 52 18.15 0.22 -8.67
CA VAL A 52 19.39 -0.22 -9.30
C VAL A 52 19.19 -0.53 -10.78
N ARG A 53 20.28 -0.76 -11.50
CA ARG A 53 20.24 -1.11 -12.92
C ARG A 53 19.53 -2.46 -13.12
N GLN A 54 18.52 -2.48 -13.99
CA GLN A 54 17.52 -3.54 -14.20
C GLN A 54 18.04 -4.86 -14.82
N VAL A 55 19.33 -5.18 -14.69
CA VAL A 55 19.88 -6.47 -15.13
C VAL A 55 20.16 -7.30 -13.88
N ALA A 56 19.16 -8.07 -13.45
CA ALA A 56 19.32 -8.98 -12.32
C ALA A 56 19.99 -10.28 -12.80
N ASP A 57 21.09 -10.65 -12.14
CA ASP A 57 21.69 -11.98 -12.26
C ASP A 57 20.91 -12.96 -11.35
N GLN A 58 20.75 -14.22 -11.74
CA GLN A 58 19.76 -15.17 -11.17
C GLN A 58 20.00 -15.61 -9.71
N HIS A 59 20.91 -14.98 -8.98
CA HIS A 59 21.37 -15.49 -7.68
C HIS A 59 21.09 -14.47 -6.55
N ALA A 60 20.23 -14.89 -5.61
CA ALA A 60 19.82 -14.19 -4.38
C ALA A 60 18.75 -13.08 -4.53
N LEU A 61 17.63 -13.38 -5.19
CA LEU A 61 16.46 -12.49 -5.25
C LEU A 61 15.54 -12.69 -4.04
N ALA A 62 14.99 -11.60 -3.54
CA ALA A 62 13.84 -11.55 -2.64
C ALA A 62 12.68 -10.85 -3.37
N ASP A 63 11.44 -11.08 -2.96
CA ASP A 63 10.25 -10.54 -3.61
C ASP A 63 9.59 -9.41 -2.80
N PHE A 64 9.32 -8.32 -3.51
CA PHE A 64 8.56 -7.17 -3.03
C PHE A 64 7.25 -7.11 -3.80
N TYR A 65 6.14 -7.13 -3.07
CA TYR A 65 4.81 -7.12 -3.67
C TYR A 65 4.16 -5.74 -3.54
N GLN A 66 3.67 -5.21 -4.65
CA GLN A 66 2.71 -4.11 -4.67
C GLN A 66 1.29 -4.70 -4.75
N VAL A 67 0.54 -4.62 -3.66
CA VAL A 67 -0.83 -5.16 -3.60
C VAL A 67 -1.82 -4.04 -3.89
N VAL A 68 -2.34 -4.02 -5.12
CA VAL A 68 -3.17 -2.94 -5.64
C VAL A 68 -4.60 -3.03 -5.12
N TYR A 69 -5.12 -1.92 -4.63
CA TYR A 69 -6.46 -1.83 -4.10
C TYR A 69 -7.50 -1.80 -5.23
N PRO A 70 -8.73 -2.28 -4.98
CA PRO A 70 -9.80 -2.18 -5.96
C PRO A 70 -10.13 -0.74 -6.36
N LEU A 71 -10.63 -0.52 -7.57
CA LEU A 71 -10.93 0.82 -8.11
C LEU A 71 -11.85 1.66 -7.20
N ASP A 72 -12.71 1.01 -6.43
CA ASP A 72 -13.70 1.61 -5.54
C ASP A 72 -13.27 1.57 -4.05
N TRP A 73 -11.98 1.43 -3.77
CA TRP A 73 -11.45 1.34 -2.40
C TRP A 73 -11.89 2.48 -1.48
N GLN A 74 -12.00 3.70 -2.01
CA GLN A 74 -12.39 4.89 -1.23
C GLN A 74 -13.80 4.76 -0.67
N VAL A 75 -14.75 4.31 -1.50
CA VAL A 75 -16.15 4.17 -1.07
C VAL A 75 -16.34 3.01 -0.09
N ARG A 76 -15.40 2.06 -0.08
CA ARG A 76 -15.32 0.95 0.88
C ARG A 76 -14.67 1.33 2.21
N GLY A 77 -14.12 2.54 2.33
CA GLY A 77 -13.40 2.98 3.54
C GLY A 77 -12.05 2.29 3.74
N LEU A 78 -11.49 1.71 2.67
CA LEU A 78 -10.16 1.13 2.67
C LEU A 78 -9.08 2.22 2.63
N ASN A 79 -7.85 1.89 3.03
CA ASN A 79 -6.80 2.90 3.22
C ASN A 79 -5.41 2.37 2.85
N PRO A 80 -5.03 2.38 1.57
CA PRO A 80 -3.69 1.94 1.13
C PRO A 80 -2.58 2.80 1.75
N GLN A 81 -1.42 2.19 1.95
CA GLN A 81 -0.18 2.84 2.41
C GLN A 81 0.29 3.89 1.40
N CYS A 82 0.27 3.53 0.11
CA CYS A 82 0.63 4.37 -1.02
C CYS A 82 -0.63 4.95 -1.66
N LYS A 83 -0.80 6.29 -1.66
CA LYS A 83 -1.99 6.95 -2.21
C LYS A 83 -1.83 8.47 -2.47
N PRO A 84 -1.65 8.88 -3.73
CA PRO A 84 -1.05 8.11 -4.82
C PRO A 84 0.48 8.01 -4.63
N CYS A 85 1.08 6.94 -5.14
CA CYS A 85 2.54 6.83 -5.30
C CYS A 85 2.90 6.62 -6.78
N ASP A 86 2.98 7.74 -7.53
CA ASP A 86 3.35 7.76 -8.95
C ASP A 86 4.87 7.58 -9.09
N HIS A 87 5.32 6.32 -9.19
CA HIS A 87 6.74 5.97 -9.23
C HIS A 87 7.41 6.33 -10.56
N ASP A 88 6.76 6.17 -11.72
CA ASP A 88 7.38 6.43 -13.03
C ASP A 88 7.07 7.82 -13.60
N GLY A 89 6.32 8.66 -12.88
CA GLY A 89 5.97 10.02 -13.28
C GLY A 89 5.02 10.06 -14.48
N GLN A 90 4.27 8.99 -14.71
CA GLN A 90 3.32 8.81 -15.80
C GLN A 90 1.95 9.44 -15.49
N GLY A 91 1.80 10.01 -14.30
CA GLY A 91 0.54 10.51 -13.77
C GLY A 91 -0.20 9.42 -13.00
N ILE A 92 -1.27 9.84 -12.30
CA ILE A 92 -1.99 8.95 -11.38
C ILE A 92 -2.83 7.94 -12.17
N ASP A 93 -2.55 6.67 -11.99
CA ASP A 93 -3.37 5.55 -12.43
C ASP A 93 -3.84 4.66 -11.26
N PHE A 94 -4.46 3.52 -11.55
CA PHE A 94 -5.04 2.68 -10.51
C PHE A 94 -4.00 1.87 -9.72
N ILE A 95 -2.83 1.58 -10.30
CA ILE A 95 -1.79 0.83 -9.59
C ILE A 95 -1.11 1.68 -8.53
N ASP A 96 -1.18 3.02 -8.60
CA ASP A 96 -0.61 3.95 -7.59
C ASP A 96 -1.29 3.91 -6.21
N PHE A 97 -2.31 3.06 -6.04
CA PHE A 97 -3.04 2.85 -4.80
C PHE A 97 -2.83 1.42 -4.31
N HIS A 98 -1.79 1.21 -3.52
CA HIS A 98 -1.36 -0.12 -3.09
C HIS A 98 -0.75 -0.13 -1.68
N ASP A 99 -0.65 -1.34 -1.13
CA ASP A 99 0.25 -1.63 -0.01
C ASP A 99 1.51 -2.31 -0.52
N HIS A 100 2.58 -2.23 0.27
CA HIS A 100 3.78 -3.02 0.04
C HIS A 100 3.83 -4.22 0.97
N VAL A 101 4.23 -5.38 0.46
CA VAL A 101 4.46 -6.60 1.25
C VAL A 101 5.83 -7.16 0.90
N LEU A 102 6.62 -7.52 1.92
CA LEU A 102 7.92 -8.16 1.76
C LEU A 102 7.78 -9.66 1.98
N ASP A 103 8.39 -10.48 1.13
CA ASP A 103 8.50 -11.93 1.33
C ASP A 103 9.24 -12.29 2.65
N SER A 104 10.19 -11.45 3.03
CA SER A 104 11.13 -11.68 4.10
C SER A 104 11.55 -10.36 4.73
N MET A 105 12.21 -10.41 5.89
CA MET A 105 12.76 -9.21 6.52
C MET A 105 14.08 -8.83 5.81
N PRO A 106 14.20 -7.62 5.21
CA PRO A 106 15.48 -7.13 4.74
C PRO A 106 16.52 -7.16 5.86
N SER A 107 17.68 -7.75 5.62
CA SER A 107 18.76 -7.77 6.61
C SER A 107 19.16 -6.34 7.00
N ALA A 108 19.33 -6.09 8.29
CA ALA A 108 19.60 -4.76 8.83
C ALA A 108 20.76 -4.03 8.12
N PRO A 109 20.68 -2.69 7.97
CA PRO A 109 21.77 -1.90 7.44
C PRO A 109 23.03 -2.09 8.31
N GLY A 110 24.14 -2.50 7.72
CA GLY A 110 25.46 -2.52 8.39
C GLY A 110 25.99 -3.89 8.84
N HIS A 111 25.31 -5.00 8.55
CA HIS A 111 25.79 -6.36 8.86
C HIS A 111 26.31 -7.16 7.66
N GLY A 112 26.86 -6.46 6.66
CA GLY A 112 27.79 -6.98 5.64
C GLY A 112 27.48 -8.36 5.04
N GLU A 113 26.80 -8.40 3.89
CA GLU A 113 27.44 -8.75 2.60
C GLU A 113 26.44 -8.93 1.45
N PHE A 114 25.13 -8.98 1.68
CA PHE A 114 24.14 -9.00 0.59
C PHE A 114 22.85 -8.30 1.03
N SER A 115 22.61 -7.08 0.55
CA SER A 115 21.22 -6.65 0.37
C SER A 115 20.74 -7.39 -0.87
N PRO A 116 19.85 -8.39 -0.76
CA PRO A 116 19.35 -9.09 -1.94
C PRO A 116 18.73 -8.06 -2.89
N LEU A 117 18.83 -8.31 -4.19
CA LEU A 117 18.04 -7.55 -5.15
C LEU A 117 16.58 -7.95 -4.96
N TRP A 118 15.72 -6.98 -4.69
CA TRP A 118 14.29 -7.19 -4.53
C TRP A 118 13.63 -7.07 -5.88
N ARG A 119 12.95 -8.13 -6.31
CA ARG A 119 12.13 -8.16 -7.51
C ARG A 119 10.76 -7.61 -7.16
N VAL A 120 10.24 -6.70 -7.99
CA VAL A 120 8.90 -6.14 -7.80
C VAL A 120 7.89 -6.96 -8.57
N LEU A 121 6.92 -7.49 -7.83
CA LEU A 121 5.75 -8.19 -8.33
C LEU A 121 4.52 -7.34 -8.01
N VAL A 122 3.67 -7.09 -9.00
CA VAL A 122 2.43 -6.33 -8.79
C VAL A 122 1.27 -7.32 -8.71
N VAL A 123 0.58 -7.34 -7.58
CA VAL A 123 -0.64 -8.12 -7.37
C VAL A 123 -1.84 -7.23 -7.62
N ILE A 124 -2.53 -7.47 -8.73
CA ILE A 124 -3.64 -6.64 -9.20
C ILE A 124 -4.97 -7.41 -9.16
N PRO A 125 -6.10 -6.74 -8.86
CA PRO A 125 -7.42 -7.35 -9.02
C PRO A 125 -7.59 -7.87 -10.44
N ALA A 126 -8.08 -9.09 -10.60
CA ALA A 126 -8.15 -9.80 -11.87
C ALA A 126 -9.31 -9.35 -12.77
N TYR A 127 -9.48 -8.03 -12.95
CA TYR A 127 -10.55 -7.45 -13.75
C TYR A 127 -10.51 -7.93 -15.20
N ASP A 128 -11.67 -8.02 -15.84
CA ASP A 128 -11.83 -8.52 -17.22
C ASP A 128 -10.99 -7.72 -18.23
N PHE A 129 -10.87 -6.40 -18.02
CA PHE A 129 -10.08 -5.52 -18.89
C PHE A 129 -8.57 -5.74 -18.75
N ILE A 130 -8.12 -6.46 -17.73
CA ILE A 130 -6.73 -6.85 -17.50
C ILE A 130 -6.49 -8.27 -18.01
N THR A 131 -7.36 -9.21 -17.63
CA THR A 131 -7.19 -10.64 -17.93
C THR A 131 -7.67 -11.03 -19.32
N SER A 132 -8.40 -10.15 -20.02
CA SER A 132 -9.08 -10.46 -21.28
C SER A 132 -10.01 -11.68 -21.18
N ALA A 133 -10.51 -11.99 -19.97
CA ALA A 133 -11.40 -13.12 -19.74
C ALA A 133 -12.82 -12.84 -20.25
N SER A 134 -13.47 -13.89 -20.77
CA SER A 134 -14.80 -13.82 -21.38
C SER A 134 -15.91 -13.84 -20.32
N ALA A 135 -16.14 -12.68 -19.67
CA ALA A 135 -17.38 -12.21 -19.01
C ALA A 135 -18.34 -13.26 -18.37
N THR A 136 -17.83 -14.19 -17.56
CA THR A 136 -18.68 -15.05 -16.71
C THR A 136 -18.95 -14.47 -15.33
N HIS A 137 -18.16 -13.50 -14.90
CA HIS A 137 -18.34 -12.70 -13.68
C HIS A 137 -18.24 -11.21 -14.00
N SER A 138 -18.47 -10.36 -13.00
CA SER A 138 -18.34 -8.92 -13.08
C SER A 138 -17.09 -8.41 -12.35
N ASN A 139 -16.55 -7.27 -12.80
CA ASN A 139 -15.48 -6.57 -12.06
C ASN A 139 -15.89 -6.20 -10.62
N GLN A 140 -17.19 -6.08 -10.35
CA GLN A 140 -17.69 -5.84 -9.00
C GLN A 140 -17.45 -7.05 -8.09
N GLU A 141 -17.65 -8.27 -8.59
CA GLU A 141 -17.39 -9.50 -7.83
C GLU A 141 -15.90 -9.67 -7.53
N VAL A 142 -15.03 -9.33 -8.50
CA VAL A 142 -13.57 -9.26 -8.28
C VAL A 142 -13.23 -8.22 -7.20
N SER A 143 -13.82 -7.03 -7.28
CA SER A 143 -13.60 -5.97 -6.30
C SER A 143 -14.04 -6.38 -4.89
N ASP A 144 -15.23 -6.99 -4.77
CA ASP A 144 -15.77 -7.46 -3.49
C ASP A 144 -14.88 -8.53 -2.86
N ALA A 145 -14.40 -9.50 -3.66
CA ALA A 145 -13.51 -10.54 -3.19
C ALA A 145 -12.15 -9.98 -2.74
N MET A 146 -11.56 -9.07 -3.53
CA MET A 146 -10.30 -8.41 -3.19
C MET A 146 -10.43 -7.54 -1.92
N ALA A 147 -11.50 -6.74 -1.81
CA ALA A 147 -11.72 -5.89 -0.66
C ALA A 147 -11.92 -6.67 0.65
N ALA A 148 -12.45 -7.89 0.59
CA ALA A 148 -12.70 -8.71 1.77
C ALA A 148 -11.43 -9.22 2.45
N VAL A 149 -10.29 -9.20 1.76
CA VAL A 149 -9.02 -9.74 2.26
C VAL A 149 -7.96 -8.67 2.53
N LEU A 150 -8.21 -7.43 2.10
CA LEU A 150 -7.30 -6.32 2.33
C LEU A 150 -7.42 -5.77 3.77
N PRO A 151 -6.29 -5.32 4.37
CA PRO A 151 -4.93 -5.34 3.83
C PRO A 151 -4.28 -6.73 3.92
N VAL A 152 -3.53 -7.11 2.89
CA VAL A 152 -2.63 -8.29 2.91
C VAL A 152 -1.32 -7.87 3.56
N ARG A 153 -0.87 -8.59 4.60
CA ARG A 153 0.25 -8.16 5.46
C ARG A 153 1.41 -9.16 5.60
N SER A 154 1.36 -10.25 4.85
CA SER A 154 2.38 -11.29 4.85
C SER A 154 2.39 -12.03 3.51
N GLU A 155 3.51 -12.66 3.19
CA GLU A 155 3.63 -13.55 2.01
C GLU A 155 2.61 -14.69 2.05
N GLU A 156 2.39 -15.31 3.22
CA GLU A 156 1.39 -16.37 3.37
C GLU A 156 -0.03 -15.88 3.02
N ALA A 157 -0.39 -14.67 3.45
CA ALA A 157 -1.68 -14.07 3.10
C ALA A 157 -1.77 -13.70 1.60
N LEU A 158 -0.64 -13.36 0.99
CA LEU A 158 -0.53 -13.08 -0.43
C LEU A 158 -0.71 -14.36 -1.28
N ASP A 159 -0.05 -15.45 -0.89
CA ASP A 159 -0.24 -16.78 -1.49
C ASP A 159 -1.71 -17.24 -1.39
N ALA A 160 -2.33 -17.00 -0.23
CA ALA A 160 -3.74 -17.27 -0.03
C ALA A 160 -4.63 -16.41 -0.94
N LEU A 161 -4.29 -15.15 -1.19
CA LEU A 161 -4.99 -14.30 -2.16
C LEU A 161 -4.81 -14.82 -3.60
N LEU A 162 -3.59 -15.16 -4.02
CA LEU A 162 -3.31 -15.62 -5.39
C LEU A 162 -3.96 -16.98 -5.70
N THR A 163 -4.30 -17.76 -4.68
CA THR A 163 -5.05 -19.02 -4.83
C THR A 163 -6.58 -18.83 -4.78
N GLN A 164 -7.09 -17.66 -4.39
CA GLN A 164 -8.53 -17.42 -4.35
C GLN A 164 -9.15 -17.41 -5.74
N ARG A 165 -10.36 -17.97 -5.81
CA ARG A 165 -11.17 -18.07 -7.02
C ARG A 165 -12.59 -17.60 -6.75
N LEU A 166 -13.16 -16.93 -7.74
CA LEU A 166 -14.60 -16.69 -7.83
C LEU A 166 -15.37 -18.01 -8.05
N PRO A 167 -16.70 -18.04 -7.87
CA PRO A 167 -17.50 -19.26 -8.04
C PRO A 167 -17.40 -19.91 -9.42
N ASP A 168 -17.11 -19.14 -10.46
CA ASP A 168 -16.89 -19.62 -11.83
C ASP A 168 -15.48 -20.16 -12.08
N GLY A 169 -14.60 -20.12 -11.07
CA GLY A 169 -13.22 -20.56 -11.14
C GLY A 169 -12.24 -19.49 -11.62
N ALA A 170 -12.68 -18.26 -11.90
CA ALA A 170 -11.78 -17.16 -12.26
C ALA A 170 -10.91 -16.74 -11.06
N PRO A 171 -9.65 -16.30 -11.27
CA PRO A 171 -8.82 -15.74 -10.21
C PRO A 171 -9.41 -14.45 -9.63
N VAL A 172 -9.20 -14.20 -8.34
CA VAL A 172 -9.55 -12.91 -7.70
C VAL A 172 -8.46 -11.86 -7.96
N ALA A 173 -7.20 -12.28 -7.92
CA ALA A 173 -6.04 -11.44 -8.22
C ALA A 173 -5.06 -12.19 -9.12
N ILE A 174 -4.26 -11.44 -9.86
CA ILE A 174 -3.13 -11.96 -10.63
C ILE A 174 -1.84 -11.26 -10.21
N GLU A 175 -0.74 -11.96 -10.35
CA GLU A 175 0.61 -11.43 -10.14
C GLU A 175 1.26 -11.11 -11.48
N VAL A 176 1.91 -9.95 -11.56
CA VAL A 176 2.61 -9.47 -12.75
C VAL A 176 4.04 -9.11 -12.38
N ASP A 177 5.01 -9.77 -13.03
CA ASP A 177 6.42 -9.39 -12.97
C ASP A 177 6.70 -8.21 -13.91
N ILE A 178 6.89 -7.03 -13.32
CA ILE A 178 7.18 -5.80 -14.06
C ILE A 178 8.67 -5.66 -14.41
N HIS A 179 9.49 -6.66 -14.09
CA HIS A 179 10.93 -6.70 -14.32
C HIS A 179 11.65 -5.48 -13.71
N HIS A 180 11.15 -5.02 -12.56
CA HIS A 180 11.73 -3.93 -11.79
C HIS A 180 12.46 -4.47 -10.57
N TYR A 181 13.67 -3.97 -10.31
CA TYR A 181 14.54 -4.44 -9.23
C TYR A 181 15.14 -3.30 -8.42
N PHE A 182 15.22 -3.46 -7.10
CA PHE A 182 15.83 -2.48 -6.20
C PHE A 182 16.56 -3.11 -5.00
N ILE A 183 17.35 -2.30 -4.30
CA ILE A 183 17.90 -2.64 -2.98
C ILE A 183 16.95 -2.13 -1.90
N CYS A 184 16.51 -3.02 -1.02
CA CYS A 184 15.63 -2.69 0.11
C CYS A 184 16.38 -2.76 1.44
N SER A 185 16.02 -1.89 2.37
CA SER A 185 16.45 -1.99 3.77
C SER A 185 15.36 -1.51 4.71
N VAL A 186 15.12 -2.25 5.81
CA VAL A 186 14.27 -1.76 6.91
C VAL A 186 15.08 -0.78 7.75
N VAL A 187 14.48 0.39 7.97
CA VAL A 187 15.07 1.47 8.74
C VAL A 187 14.22 1.78 9.96
N GLY A 188 14.82 2.44 10.96
CA GLY A 188 14.04 2.92 12.10
C GLY A 188 12.96 3.92 11.67
N ALA A 189 11.81 3.91 12.33
CA ALA A 189 10.68 4.78 12.01
C ALA A 189 10.98 6.30 12.03
N ALA A 190 12.08 6.70 12.67
CA ALA A 190 12.57 8.09 12.67
C ALA A 190 13.33 8.48 11.39
N ALA A 191 13.73 7.52 10.56
CA ALA A 191 14.48 7.79 9.33
C ALA A 191 13.60 8.44 8.24
N ALA A 192 12.29 8.22 8.28
CA ALA A 192 11.31 8.82 7.37
C ALA A 192 10.86 10.24 7.78
N ARG A 193 11.53 10.89 8.75
CA ARG A 193 11.16 12.20 9.31
C ARG A 193 12.20 13.28 9.01
#